data_AF-U7P283-F1
#
_entry.id   AF-U7P283-F1
#
_cell.length_a   1.000
_cell.length_b   1.000
_cell.length_c   1.000
_cell.angle_alpha   90.00
_cell.angle_beta   90.00
_cell.angle_gamma   90.00
#
_symmetry.space_group_name_H-M   'P 1'
#
loop_
_entity.id
_entity.type
_entity.pdbx_description
1 polymer ?
#
loop_
_entity_poly.entity_id
_entity_poly.type
_entity_poly.pdbx_seq_one_letter_code
_entity_poly.pdbx_strand_id
1 'polypeptide(L)'
;MTDTFTATAMAHRRQALRDAEQELIEMRGIVVDLACCTPAMREAVLAYASPALRGDNPLARIEAAEDEHTDRAVAELAVALVAQGRDEDAIEDALVSLREHLAEHFRQRKLARLYDGR
;
A
#
# COMPACT_ATOMS: atom_id res chain seq x y z
N MET A 1 -41.88 -24.15 -0.87
CA MET A 1 -40.86 -24.62 0.10
C MET A 1 -39.47 -24.36 -0.50
N THR A 2 -39.10 -23.08 -0.66
CA THR A 2 -37.89 -22.71 -1.43
C THR A 2 -37.19 -21.46 -0.91
N ASP A 3 -37.56 -20.94 0.27
CA ASP A 3 -37.01 -19.67 0.79
C ASP A 3 -35.91 -19.83 1.85
N THR A 4 -35.82 -20.98 2.52
CA THR A 4 -34.86 -21.16 3.61
C THR A 4 -33.43 -21.40 3.12
N PHE A 5 -33.27 -22.08 1.98
CA PHE A 5 -31.94 -22.40 1.42
C PHE A 5 -31.20 -21.15 0.91
N THR A 6 -31.93 -20.21 0.32
CA THR A 6 -31.41 -18.93 -0.17
C THR A 6 -31.02 -18.00 0.97
N ALA A 7 -31.79 -17.96 2.06
CA ALA A 7 -31.48 -17.14 3.24
C ALA A 7 -30.19 -17.58 3.94
N THR A 8 -29.97 -18.89 4.12
CA THR A 8 -28.75 -19.44 4.74
C THR A 8 -27.52 -19.22 3.85
N ALA A 9 -27.64 -19.40 2.53
CA ALA A 9 -26.54 -19.12 1.60
C ALA A 9 -26.15 -17.63 1.58
N MET A 10 -27.12 -16.71 1.67
CA MET A 10 -26.84 -15.27 1.79
C MET A 10 -26.22 -14.90 3.13
N ALA A 11 -26.60 -15.56 4.23
CA ALA A 11 -26.01 -15.34 5.55
C ALA A 11 -24.54 -15.80 5.59
N HIS A 12 -24.22 -16.98 5.07
CA HIS A 12 -22.83 -17.43 4.95
C HIS A 12 -22.00 -16.54 4.04
N ARG A 13 -22.56 -16.07 2.93
CA ARG A 13 -21.88 -15.11 2.04
C ARG A 13 -21.61 -13.78 2.73
N ARG A 14 -22.56 -13.25 3.52
CA ARG A 14 -22.38 -12.04 4.32
C ARG A 14 -21.39 -12.22 5.48
N GLN A 15 -21.25 -13.43 6.00
CA GLN A 15 -20.25 -13.73 7.02
C GLN A 15 -18.86 -13.85 6.39
N ALA A 16 -18.72 -14.58 5.29
CA ALA A 16 -17.46 -14.68 4.55
C ALA A 16 -16.95 -13.32 4.04
N LEU A 17 -17.85 -12.43 3.61
CA LEU A 17 -17.48 -11.05 3.26
C LEU A 17 -16.99 -10.26 4.48
N ARG A 18 -17.59 -10.45 5.65
CA ARG A 18 -17.16 -9.80 6.91
C ARG A 18 -15.86 -10.37 7.46
N ASP A 19 -15.65 -11.68 7.31
CA ASP A 19 -14.40 -12.35 7.70
C ASP A 19 -13.27 -11.95 6.73
N ALA A 20 -13.56 -11.81 5.42
CA ALA A 20 -12.63 -11.25 4.44
C ALA A 20 -12.35 -9.75 4.67
N GLU A 21 -13.33 -8.97 5.11
CA GLU A 21 -13.12 -7.58 5.56
C GLU A 21 -12.26 -7.52 6.84
N GLN A 22 -12.28 -8.54 7.70
CA GLN A 22 -11.36 -8.66 8.85
C GLN A 22 -9.93 -9.04 8.43
N GLU A 23 -9.74 -9.56 7.22
CA GLU A 23 -8.43 -9.85 6.65
C GLU A 23 -7.81 -8.64 5.93
N LEU A 24 -8.58 -7.58 5.63
CA LEU A 24 -8.06 -6.36 5.01
C LEU A 24 -7.85 -5.25 6.04
N ILE A 25 -6.63 -4.71 6.13
CA ILE A 25 -6.30 -3.55 6.97
C ILE A 25 -5.80 -2.41 6.09
N GLU A 26 -6.40 -1.23 6.25
CA GLU A 26 -5.83 0.00 5.70
C GLU A 26 -4.76 0.54 6.64
N MET A 27 -3.55 0.71 6.11
CA MET A 27 -2.41 1.25 6.84
C MET A 27 -1.67 2.22 5.93
N ARG A 28 -1.55 3.47 6.36
CA ARG A 28 -0.66 4.47 5.72
C ARG A 28 -0.89 4.59 4.20
N GLY A 29 -2.15 4.56 3.77
CA GLY A 29 -2.55 4.72 2.36
C GLY A 29 -2.42 3.45 1.50
N ILE A 30 -2.15 2.29 2.09
CA ILE A 30 -2.23 0.99 1.41
C ILE A 30 -3.24 0.07 2.08
N VAL A 31 -3.92 -0.74 1.27
CA VAL A 31 -4.77 -1.84 1.75
C VAL A 31 -3.93 -3.11 1.80
N VAL A 32 -3.84 -3.70 2.98
CA VAL A 32 -3.06 -4.90 3.28
C VAL A 32 -3.99 -6.08 3.49
N ASP A 33 -3.77 -7.14 2.74
CA ASP A 33 -4.40 -8.45 2.94
C ASP A 33 -3.55 -9.28 3.90
N LEU A 34 -4.04 -9.42 5.14
CA LEU A 34 -3.43 -10.19 6.21
C LEU A 34 -3.29 -11.68 5.88
N ALA A 35 -4.13 -12.23 4.99
CA ALA A 35 -4.01 -13.62 4.55
C ALA A 35 -2.81 -13.81 3.61
N CYS A 36 -2.42 -12.76 2.89
CA CYS A 36 -1.23 -12.76 2.04
C CYS A 36 0.06 -12.46 2.82
N CYS A 37 -0.02 -11.92 4.04
CA CYS A 37 1.13 -11.62 4.87
C CYS A 37 1.86 -12.89 5.34
N THR A 38 3.19 -12.80 5.45
CA THR A 38 3.95 -13.79 6.23
C THR A 38 3.49 -13.78 7.70
N PRO A 39 3.62 -14.88 8.46
CA PRO A 39 3.17 -14.90 9.87
C PRO A 39 3.77 -13.76 10.71
N ALA A 40 5.08 -13.50 10.56
CA ALA A 40 5.76 -12.43 11.28
C ALA A 40 5.26 -11.04 10.86
N MET A 41 5.02 -10.80 9.57
CA MET A 41 4.48 -9.50 9.11
C MET A 41 3.01 -9.34 9.49
N ARG A 42 2.22 -10.41 9.50
CA ARG A 42 0.83 -10.39 9.97
C ARG A 42 0.76 -9.96 11.43
N GLU A 43 1.60 -10.54 12.29
CA GLU A 43 1.70 -10.15 13.70
C GLU A 43 2.15 -8.70 13.85
N ALA A 44 3.16 -8.27 13.10
CA ALA A 44 3.65 -6.89 13.13
C ALA A 44 2.58 -5.87 12.70
N VAL A 45 1.85 -6.15 11.61
CA VAL A 45 0.76 -5.29 11.13
C VAL A 45 -0.38 -5.22 12.16
N LEU A 46 -0.78 -6.34 12.75
CA LEU A 46 -1.79 -6.38 13.81
C LEU A 46 -1.34 -5.62 15.07
N ALA A 47 -0.08 -5.75 15.46
CA ALA A 47 0.49 -5.01 16.59
C ALA A 47 0.54 -3.50 16.33
N TYR A 48 0.88 -3.08 15.11
CA TYR A 48 0.88 -1.68 14.69
C TYR A 48 -0.54 -1.10 14.63
N ALA A 49 -1.50 -1.85 14.09
CA ALA A 49 -2.89 -1.40 13.96
C ALA A 49 -3.64 -1.37 15.30
N SER A 50 -3.17 -2.07 16.32
CA SER A 50 -3.79 -2.13 17.64
C SER A 50 -3.33 -0.98 18.56
N PRO A 51 -4.25 -0.10 19.02
CA PRO A 51 -3.91 0.95 19.98
C PRO A 51 -3.36 0.42 21.31
N ALA A 52 -3.66 -0.84 21.65
CA ALA A 52 -3.24 -1.47 22.90
C ALA A 52 -1.80 -2.02 22.83
N LEU A 53 -1.35 -2.46 21.66
CA LEU A 53 -0.05 -3.13 21.50
C LEU A 53 1.08 -2.15 21.16
N ARG A 54 0.76 -0.98 20.60
CA ARG A 54 1.74 0.07 20.23
C ARG A 54 2.94 -0.50 19.44
N GLY A 55 2.67 -1.38 18.48
CA GLY A 55 3.72 -1.94 17.62
C GLY A 55 4.40 -0.86 16.76
N ASP A 56 5.65 -1.09 16.39
CA ASP A 56 6.37 -0.24 15.44
C ASP A 56 5.81 -0.40 14.02
N ASN A 57 5.94 0.62 13.18
CA ASN A 57 5.54 0.55 11.77
C ASN A 57 6.45 -0.45 11.03
N PRO A 58 5.93 -1.61 10.54
CA PRO A 58 6.75 -2.60 9.84
C PRO A 58 7.31 -2.10 8.50
N LEU A 59 6.78 -0.99 7.98
CA LEU A 59 7.18 -0.35 6.73
C LEU A 59 8.05 0.89 6.91
N ALA A 60 8.36 1.30 8.15
CA ALA A 60 9.07 2.57 8.42
C ALA A 60 10.34 2.75 7.60
N ARG A 61 11.15 1.69 7.42
CA ARG A 61 12.38 1.76 6.63
C ARG A 61 12.13 1.97 5.13
N ILE A 62 11.03 1.40 4.61
CA ILE A 62 10.66 1.57 3.19
C ILE A 62 10.10 2.98 2.98
N GLU A 63 9.27 3.47 3.90
CA GLU A 63 8.74 4.84 3.86
C GLU A 63 9.87 5.89 3.93
N ALA A 64 10.85 5.70 4.83
CA ALA A 64 11.99 6.62 4.89
C ALA A 64 12.80 6.64 3.57
N ALA A 65 12.96 5.48 2.92
CA ALA A 65 13.61 5.39 1.62
C ALA A 65 12.75 6.02 0.50
N GLU A 66 11.42 5.89 0.57
CA GLU A 66 10.48 6.50 -0.37
C GLU A 66 10.61 8.02 -0.40
N ASP A 67 10.62 8.66 0.76
CA ASP A 67 10.76 10.11 0.87
C ASP A 67 12.12 10.57 0.28
N GLU A 68 13.22 9.94 0.69
CA GLU A 68 14.56 10.30 0.21
C GLU A 68 14.73 10.10 -1.31
N HIS A 69 14.24 8.98 -1.85
CA HIS A 69 14.36 8.68 -3.26
C HIS A 69 13.43 9.55 -4.12
N THR A 70 12.24 9.89 -3.61
CA THR A 70 11.29 10.73 -4.35
C THR A 70 11.83 12.14 -4.50
N ASP A 71 12.31 12.75 -3.42
CA ASP A 71 12.86 14.10 -3.46
C ASP A 71 14.08 14.18 -4.39
N ARG A 72 14.97 13.17 -4.32
CA ARG A 72 16.13 13.08 -5.19
C ARG A 72 15.74 12.95 -6.66
N ALA A 73 14.84 12.01 -6.99
CA ALA A 73 14.43 11.75 -8.37
C ALA A 73 13.71 12.97 -8.98
N VAL A 74 12.85 13.64 -8.21
CA VAL A 74 12.17 14.88 -8.64
C VAL A 74 13.18 15.98 -8.91
N ALA A 75 14.15 16.19 -8.01
CA ALA A 75 15.18 17.21 -8.19
C ALA A 75 16.07 16.93 -9.41
N GLU A 76 16.54 15.68 -9.58
CA GLU A 76 17.37 15.27 -10.71
C GLU A 76 16.62 15.42 -12.04
N LEU A 77 15.34 15.03 -12.10
CA LEU A 77 14.53 15.17 -13.30
C LEU A 77 14.26 16.64 -13.62
N ALA A 78 13.90 17.46 -12.62
CA ALA A 78 13.66 18.89 -12.82
C ALA A 78 14.89 19.60 -13.38
N VAL A 79 16.08 19.36 -12.80
CA VAL A 79 17.34 19.91 -13.30
C VAL A 79 17.61 19.48 -14.74
N ALA A 80 17.39 18.20 -15.06
CA ALA A 80 17.61 17.68 -16.41
C ALA A 80 16.67 18.31 -17.45
N LEU A 81 15.39 18.51 -17.12
CA LEU A 81 14.41 19.10 -18.04
C LEU A 81 14.65 20.58 -18.27
N VAL A 82 15.02 21.33 -17.21
CA VAL A 82 15.44 22.74 -17.34
C VAL A 82 16.68 22.87 -18.22
N ALA A 83 17.69 22.01 -18.02
CA ALA A 83 18.90 22.01 -18.84
C ALA A 83 18.63 21.68 -20.32
N GLN A 84 17.57 20.92 -20.60
CA GLN A 84 17.10 20.60 -21.95
C GLN A 84 16.23 21.72 -22.58
N GLY A 85 15.95 22.80 -21.84
CA GLY A 85 15.13 23.90 -22.33
C GLY A 85 13.66 23.52 -22.54
N ARG A 86 13.15 22.55 -21.76
CA ARG A 86 11.73 22.20 -21.77
C ARG A 86 10.90 23.36 -21.22
N ASP A 87 9.70 23.53 -21.76
CA ASP A 87 8.73 24.48 -21.23
C ASP A 87 8.16 24.01 -19.89
N GLU A 88 7.48 24.95 -19.20
CA GLU A 88 6.94 24.75 -17.85
C GLU A 88 5.90 23.62 -17.81
N ASP A 89 4.98 23.59 -18.77
CA ASP A 89 3.94 22.55 -18.87
C ASP A 89 4.56 21.15 -19.02
N ALA A 90 5.55 21.00 -19.90
CA ALA A 90 6.23 19.72 -20.10
C ALA A 90 7.05 19.29 -18.86
N ILE A 91 7.55 20.25 -18.07
CA ILE A 91 8.22 19.97 -16.80
C ILE A 91 7.20 19.47 -15.79
N GLU A 92 6.08 20.18 -15.63
CA GLU A 92 5.01 19.79 -14.70
C GLU A 92 4.47 18.39 -15.01
N ASP A 93 4.11 18.14 -16.27
CA ASP A 93 3.61 16.83 -16.73
C ASP A 93 4.59 15.70 -16.41
N ALA A 94 5.88 15.90 -16.67
CA ALA A 94 6.91 14.91 -16.42
C ALA A 94 7.11 14.65 -14.91
N LEU A 95 7.06 15.69 -14.08
CA LEU A 95 7.20 15.56 -12.63
C LEU A 95 5.97 14.89 -12.00
N VAL A 96 4.76 15.19 -12.48
CA VAL A 96 3.52 14.51 -12.06
C VAL A 96 3.60 13.02 -12.42
N SER A 97 3.95 12.70 -13.66
CA SER A 97 4.08 11.31 -14.11
C SER A 97 5.15 10.54 -13.31
N LEU A 98 6.30 11.16 -13.02
CA LEU A 98 7.32 10.56 -12.18
C LEU A 98 6.78 10.23 -10.78
N ARG A 99 6.04 11.15 -10.16
CA ARG A 99 5.45 10.94 -8.83
C ARG A 99 4.46 9.78 -8.82
N GLU A 100 3.64 9.64 -9.84
CA GLU A 100 2.71 8.51 -9.98
C GLU A 100 3.46 7.17 -10.10
N HIS A 101 4.51 7.13 -10.93
CA HIS A 101 5.35 5.94 -11.09
C HIS A 101 6.07 5.55 -9.80
N LEU A 102 6.62 6.52 -9.08
CA LEU A 102 7.28 6.28 -7.80
C LEU A 102 6.28 5.80 -6.75
N ALA A 103 5.10 6.42 -6.65
CA ALA A 103 4.06 5.99 -5.71
C ALA A 103 3.65 4.53 -5.94
N GLU A 104 3.43 4.13 -7.20
CA GLU A 104 3.12 2.75 -7.55
C GLU A 104 4.29 1.80 -7.25
N HIS A 105 5.53 2.20 -7.56
CA HIS A 105 6.71 1.41 -7.25
C HIS A 105 6.88 1.16 -5.73
N PHE A 106 6.71 2.19 -4.91
CA PHE A 106 6.81 2.06 -3.46
C PHE A 106 5.64 1.28 -2.88
N ARG A 107 4.42 1.43 -3.42
CA ARG A 107 3.29 0.56 -3.08
C ARG A 107 3.63 -0.91 -3.32
N GLN A 108 4.16 -1.26 -4.49
CA GLN A 108 4.58 -2.63 -4.81
C GLN A 108 5.66 -3.13 -3.85
N ARG A 109 6.65 -2.31 -3.49
CA ARG A 109 7.71 -2.69 -2.53
C ARG A 109 7.18 -2.90 -1.12
N LYS A 110 6.24 -2.09 -0.66
CA LYS A 110 5.57 -2.27 0.63
C LYS A 110 4.82 -3.60 0.66
N LEU A 111 4.04 -3.90 -0.38
CA LEU A 111 3.33 -5.18 -0.49
C LEU A 111 4.28 -6.38 -0.57
N ALA A 112 5.34 -6.29 -1.38
CA ALA A 112 6.36 -7.34 -1.45
C ALA A 112 7.00 -7.59 -0.08
N ARG A 113 7.29 -6.53 0.70
CA ARG A 113 7.84 -6.69 2.05
C ARG A 113 6.90 -7.41 3.01
N LEU A 114 5.60 -7.18 2.89
CA LEU A 114 4.58 -7.77 3.76
C LEU A 114 4.29 -9.22 3.38
N TYR A 115 4.26 -9.52 2.08
CA TYR A 115 3.77 -10.78 1.54
C TYR A 115 4.87 -11.78 1.19
N ASP A 116 6.05 -11.33 0.79
CA ASP A 116 7.11 -12.24 0.38
C ASP A 116 7.89 -12.75 1.61
N GLY A 117 7.80 -14.06 1.84
CA GLY A 117 8.46 -14.77 2.94
C GLY A 117 9.80 -15.38 2.57
N ARG A 118 10.47 -14.83 1.55
CA ARG A 118 11.78 -15.29 1.06
C ARG A 118 12.89 -14.30 1.36
#